data_AF-A0A8A4TR42-F1
#
_entry.id   AF-A0A8A4TR42-F1
#
_cell.length_a   1.000
_cell.length_b   1.000
_cell.length_c   1.000
_cell.angle_alpha   90.00
_cell.angle_beta   90.00
_cell.angle_gamma   90.00
#
_symmetry.space_group_name_H-M   'P 1'
#
loop_
_entity.id
_entity.type
_entity.pdbx_description
1 polymer ?
#
loop_
_entity_poly.entity_id
_entity_poly.type
_entity_poly.pdbx_seq_one_letter_code
_entity_poly.pdbx_strand_id
1 'polypeptide(L)'
;MSPTIETAKRWHDEPMSELTTWLAAACRRAPIGGVITCQAPDPDLFPGAYTGERLDHGGRTLRHRSLRAWLDLAESHNCRLLTPRPLDARNPDDRDFVQFRFQVLNPLASWHRNAPSGTEKYGADSHFARIDKLEEPEFLQAYDRALDHCLPKRGGRVLNLGINRGDEWQPLLERESPDQVSRWTLVGVDHSATAIAACRHRFGNSRFQFHCHDINDLAALELGRFDLIVSIGTLHSPSISGHRILERLVKEHLHPKGALIVGFPNCRYHDGECKLGTVPKGASEPEMSPLLKEVFFYRRYLQQHRFQVHISGKYYWLLYARRG
;
A
#
# COMPACT_ATOMS: atom_id res chain seq x y z
N MET A 1 23.87 12.87 13.60
CA MET A 1 24.61 12.64 12.33
C MET A 1 24.84 11.15 12.22
N SER A 2 24.21 10.49 11.25
CA SER A 2 24.46 9.05 11.02
C SER A 2 25.88 8.86 10.48
N PRO A 3 26.61 7.81 10.89
CA PRO A 3 27.92 7.52 10.32
C PRO A 3 27.75 7.19 8.83
N THR A 4 28.31 8.05 7.97
CA THR A 4 28.46 7.76 6.54
C THR A 4 29.56 6.72 6.39
N ILE A 5 29.24 5.58 5.78
CA ILE A 5 30.27 4.64 5.34
C ILE A 5 30.51 4.94 3.87
N GLU A 6 31.56 5.71 3.61
CA GLU A 6 31.91 6.14 2.29
C GLU A 6 32.53 4.96 1.52
N THR A 7 31.69 4.27 0.74
CA THR A 7 32.14 3.28 -0.24
C THR A 7 31.99 3.90 -1.63
N ALA A 8 32.74 4.95 -1.94
CA ALA A 8 32.58 5.73 -3.19
C ALA A 8 32.97 4.91 -4.44
N LYS A 9 32.08 4.01 -4.87
CA LYS A 9 32.14 3.32 -6.15
C LYS A 9 31.44 4.17 -7.20
N ARG A 10 32.08 4.35 -8.36
CA ARG A 10 31.48 4.97 -9.54
C ARG A 10 31.11 3.89 -10.55
N TRP A 11 29.85 3.87 -10.96
CA TRP A 11 29.28 2.95 -11.94
C TRP A 11 29.15 3.67 -13.28
N HIS A 12 29.45 3.00 -14.38
CA HIS A 12 29.34 3.53 -15.74
C HIS A 12 28.39 2.66 -16.56
N ASP A 13 28.80 1.43 -16.87
CA ASP A 13 28.08 0.50 -17.71
C ASP A 13 27.98 -0.93 -17.15
N GLU A 14 28.48 -1.16 -15.93
CA GLU A 14 28.41 -2.44 -15.25
C GLU A 14 26.94 -2.88 -15.11
N PRO A 15 26.62 -4.18 -15.09
CA PRO A 15 25.26 -4.68 -14.98
C PRO A 15 24.65 -4.49 -13.58
N MET A 16 23.31 -4.57 -13.48
CA MET A 16 22.60 -4.47 -12.20
C MET A 16 23.00 -5.58 -11.21
N SER A 17 23.38 -6.76 -11.70
CA SER A 17 23.80 -7.89 -10.85
C SER A 17 25.03 -7.58 -9.99
N GLU A 18 26.02 -6.89 -10.55
CA GLU A 18 27.20 -6.43 -9.80
C GLU A 18 26.82 -5.36 -8.77
N LEU A 19 25.90 -4.48 -9.14
CA LEU A 19 25.45 -3.39 -8.30
C LEU A 19 24.65 -3.90 -7.09
N THR A 20 23.73 -4.84 -7.31
CA THR A 20 23.02 -5.60 -6.26
C THR A 20 24.02 -6.29 -5.33
N THR A 21 25.01 -6.99 -5.88
CA THR A 21 26.02 -7.71 -5.07
C THR A 21 26.83 -6.74 -4.20
N TRP A 22 27.25 -5.62 -4.77
CA TRP A 22 27.97 -4.56 -4.06
C TRP A 22 27.12 -3.95 -2.94
N LEU A 23 25.87 -3.58 -3.24
CA LEU A 23 24.98 -2.95 -2.26
C LEU A 23 24.65 -3.93 -1.13
N ALA A 24 24.36 -5.19 -1.42
CA ALA A 24 24.15 -6.22 -0.41
C ALA A 24 25.36 -6.37 0.52
N ALA A 25 26.59 -6.36 -0.02
CA ALA A 25 27.81 -6.41 0.79
C ALA A 25 28.01 -5.15 1.64
N ALA A 26 27.69 -3.96 1.10
CA ALA A 26 27.73 -2.71 1.83
C ALA A 26 26.70 -2.68 2.98
N CYS A 27 25.46 -3.08 2.72
CA CYS A 27 24.38 -3.15 3.72
C CYS A 27 24.73 -4.07 4.90
N ARG A 28 25.39 -5.21 4.65
CA ARG A 28 25.83 -6.13 5.74
C ARG A 28 26.83 -5.50 6.71
N ARG A 29 27.59 -4.50 6.27
CA ARG A 29 28.62 -3.83 7.08
C ARG A 29 28.12 -2.53 7.70
N ALA A 30 27.08 -1.94 7.12
CA ALA A 30 26.55 -0.67 7.58
C ALA A 30 25.63 -0.81 8.79
N PRO A 31 25.73 0.09 9.79
CA PRO A 31 24.78 0.11 10.88
C PRO A 31 23.39 0.55 10.39
N ILE A 32 22.35 0.21 11.14
CA ILE A 32 21.00 0.75 10.95
C ILE A 32 21.08 2.28 10.93
N GLY A 33 20.41 2.91 9.95
CA GLY A 33 20.43 4.36 9.73
C GLY A 33 21.72 4.89 9.09
N GLY A 34 22.73 4.03 8.89
CA GLY A 34 23.94 4.35 8.14
C GLY A 34 23.64 4.58 6.66
N VAL A 35 24.49 5.40 6.02
CA VAL A 35 24.32 5.79 4.62
C VAL A 35 25.45 5.21 3.77
N ILE A 36 25.07 4.49 2.72
CA ILE A 36 25.95 3.93 1.69
C ILE A 36 25.83 4.80 0.44
N THR A 37 26.96 5.17 -0.17
CA THR A 37 26.98 6.10 -1.30
C THR A 37 27.63 5.49 -2.53
N CYS A 38 27.10 5.77 -3.73
CA CYS A 38 27.78 5.53 -5.00
C CYS A 38 27.47 6.64 -6.01
N GLN A 39 28.23 6.67 -7.10
CA GLN A 39 28.01 7.57 -8.23
C GLN A 39 27.59 6.74 -9.44
N ALA A 40 26.64 7.23 -10.23
CA ALA A 40 26.22 6.59 -11.47
C ALA A 40 25.67 7.63 -12.45
N PRO A 41 25.48 7.29 -13.74
CA PRO A 41 24.95 8.22 -14.72
C PRO A 41 23.62 8.80 -14.24
N ASP A 42 23.41 10.09 -14.52
CA ASP A 42 22.14 10.75 -14.22
C ASP A 42 20.98 9.99 -14.91
N PRO A 43 19.93 9.56 -14.18
CA PRO A 43 18.75 8.96 -14.78
C PRO A 43 18.11 9.78 -15.89
N ASP A 44 18.26 11.11 -15.86
CA ASP A 44 17.64 12.02 -16.81
C ASP A 44 18.50 12.25 -18.08
N LEU A 45 19.70 11.67 -18.15
CA LEU A 45 20.65 11.88 -19.24
C LEU A 45 20.14 11.38 -20.60
N PHE A 46 19.30 10.33 -20.59
CA PHE A 46 18.85 9.66 -21.81
C PHE A 46 17.32 9.50 -21.82
N PRO A 47 16.54 10.56 -22.10
CA PRO A 47 15.09 10.47 -22.19
C PRO A 47 14.66 9.43 -23.24
N GLY A 48 13.76 8.52 -22.85
CA GLY A 48 13.24 7.46 -23.72
C GLY A 48 14.09 6.19 -23.78
N ALA A 49 15.28 6.17 -23.16
CA ALA A 49 16.09 4.96 -23.07
C ALA A 49 15.45 3.92 -22.13
N TYR A 50 15.63 2.64 -22.46
CA TYR A 50 15.18 1.55 -21.60
C TYR A 50 16.18 1.27 -20.49
N THR A 51 15.69 0.89 -19.30
CA THR A 51 16.58 0.50 -18.20
C THR A 51 17.48 -0.66 -18.62
N GLY A 52 18.80 -0.46 -18.53
CA GLY A 52 19.80 -1.44 -18.94
C GLY A 52 20.41 -1.19 -20.33
N GLU A 53 19.85 -0.27 -21.11
CA GLU A 53 20.39 0.12 -22.42
C GLU A 53 21.78 0.74 -22.28
N ARG A 54 22.70 0.38 -23.19
CA ARG A 54 24.07 0.90 -23.23
C ARG A 54 24.14 1.95 -24.33
N LEU A 55 24.59 3.14 -23.98
CA LEU A 55 24.58 4.33 -24.84
C LEU A 55 25.95 4.98 -24.82
N ASP A 56 26.43 5.39 -25.99
CA ASP A 56 27.67 6.15 -26.10
C ASP A 56 27.40 7.63 -25.85
N HIS A 57 28.09 8.21 -24.88
CA HIS A 57 27.96 9.61 -24.48
C HIS A 57 29.32 10.20 -24.15
N GLY A 58 29.74 11.20 -24.94
CA GLY A 58 31.05 11.82 -24.78
C GLY A 58 32.23 10.84 -24.87
N GLY A 59 32.14 9.85 -25.76
CA GLY A 59 33.18 8.83 -25.96
C GLY A 59 33.23 7.74 -24.87
N ARG A 60 32.25 7.72 -23.95
CA ARG A 60 32.10 6.71 -22.90
C ARG A 60 30.83 5.93 -23.13
N THR A 61 30.88 4.61 -22.99
CA THR A 61 29.65 3.80 -22.92
C THR A 61 29.09 3.90 -21.50
N LEU A 62 27.84 4.33 -21.37
CA LEU A 62 27.10 4.43 -20.12
C LEU A 62 25.87 3.51 -20.18
N ARG A 63 25.48 2.92 -19.05
CA ARG A 63 24.25 2.12 -18.96
C ARG A 63 23.14 2.92 -18.29
N HIS A 64 22.08 3.22 -19.05
CA HIS A 64 20.92 3.93 -18.56
C HIS A 64 20.19 3.12 -17.47
N ARG A 65 19.80 3.81 -16.41
CA ARG A 65 18.90 3.31 -15.36
C ARG A 65 17.98 4.44 -14.92
N SER A 66 16.68 4.24 -15.08
CA SER A 66 15.69 5.17 -14.56
C SER A 66 15.80 5.32 -13.03
N LEU A 67 15.36 6.45 -12.49
CA LEU A 67 15.28 6.64 -11.03
C LEU A 67 14.42 5.54 -10.36
N ARG A 68 13.40 5.06 -11.08
CA ARG A 68 12.58 3.93 -10.65
C ARG A 68 13.39 2.66 -10.39
N ALA A 69 14.35 2.33 -11.26
CA ALA A 69 15.21 1.16 -11.07
C ALA A 69 16.08 1.28 -9.81
N TRP A 70 16.52 2.49 -9.48
CA TRP A 70 17.26 2.77 -8.25
C TRP A 70 16.39 2.70 -6.99
N LEU A 71 15.13 3.12 -7.07
CA LEU A 71 14.15 2.96 -5.99
C LEU A 71 13.89 1.46 -5.71
N ASP A 72 13.65 0.67 -6.76
CA ASP A 72 13.41 -0.78 -6.62
C ASP A 72 14.66 -1.53 -6.09
N LEU A 73 15.86 -1.07 -6.45
CA LEU A 73 17.10 -1.56 -5.87
C LEU A 73 17.18 -1.25 -4.36
N ALA A 74 16.84 -0.02 -3.94
CA ALA A 74 16.85 0.34 -2.53
C ALA A 74 15.85 -0.50 -1.72
N GLU A 75 14.63 -0.66 -2.23
CA GLU A 75 13.56 -1.49 -1.62
C GLU A 75 14.03 -2.94 -1.42
N SER A 76 14.63 -3.56 -2.44
CA SER A 76 15.13 -4.94 -2.39
C SER A 76 16.26 -5.16 -1.39
N HIS A 77 17.01 -4.11 -1.04
CA HIS A 77 18.11 -4.16 -0.06
C HIS A 77 17.75 -3.56 1.30
N ASN A 78 16.46 -3.39 1.60
CA ASN A 78 15.98 -2.81 2.86
C ASN A 78 16.59 -1.44 3.17
N CYS A 79 16.67 -0.61 2.13
CA CYS A 79 17.17 0.75 2.21
C CYS A 79 16.09 1.75 1.77
N ARG A 80 16.13 2.95 2.35
CA ARG A 80 15.51 4.15 1.77
C ARG A 80 16.51 4.76 0.79
N LEU A 81 16.06 5.07 -0.42
CA LEU A 81 16.83 5.93 -1.32
C LEU A 81 16.64 7.39 -0.91
N LEU A 82 17.71 8.05 -0.48
CA LEU A 82 17.67 9.50 -0.28
C LEU A 82 17.74 10.19 -1.63
N THR A 83 17.19 11.40 -1.71
CA THR A 83 17.24 12.24 -2.93
C THR A 83 18.66 12.25 -3.50
N PRO A 84 18.86 11.80 -4.75
CA PRO A 84 20.16 11.88 -5.42
C PRO A 84 20.68 13.31 -5.45
N ARG A 85 22.00 13.47 -5.39
CA ARG A 85 22.64 14.79 -5.41
C ARG A 85 23.49 14.94 -6.66
N PRO A 86 23.43 16.06 -7.38
CA PRO A 86 24.38 16.33 -8.45
C PRO A 86 25.80 16.37 -7.87
N LEU A 87 26.77 15.96 -8.67
CA LEU A 87 28.19 16.11 -8.35
C LEU A 87 28.68 17.52 -8.72
N ASP A 88 29.98 17.80 -8.57
CA ASP A 88 30.52 19.13 -8.89
C ASP A 88 30.47 19.38 -10.40
N ALA A 89 29.51 20.20 -10.83
CA ALA A 89 29.31 20.53 -12.24
C ALA A 89 30.51 21.24 -12.90
N ARG A 90 31.47 21.76 -12.11
CA ARG A 90 32.72 22.35 -12.65
C ARG A 90 33.70 21.28 -13.10
N ASN A 91 33.56 20.04 -12.63
CA ASN A 91 34.35 18.92 -13.08
C ASN A 91 33.68 18.27 -14.30
N PRO A 92 34.30 18.29 -15.50
CA PRO A 92 33.73 17.69 -16.69
C PRO A 92 33.40 16.19 -16.56
N ASP A 93 34.07 15.48 -15.66
CA ASP A 93 33.81 14.06 -15.39
C ASP A 93 32.61 13.80 -14.48
N ASP A 94 32.09 14.83 -13.83
CA ASP A 94 30.99 14.74 -12.87
C ASP A 94 29.65 15.22 -13.45
N ARG A 95 29.68 15.96 -14.56
CA ARG A 95 28.50 16.58 -15.18
C ARG A 95 27.39 15.59 -15.56
N ASP A 96 27.78 14.36 -15.88
CA ASP A 96 26.89 13.30 -16.38
C ASP A 96 26.49 12.32 -15.26
N PHE A 97 26.89 12.59 -14.01
CA PHE A 97 26.77 11.68 -12.87
C PHE A 97 26.07 12.33 -11.68
N VAL A 98 25.34 11.49 -10.94
CA VAL A 98 24.73 11.86 -9.65
C VAL A 98 25.17 10.92 -8.55
N GLN A 99 25.17 11.42 -7.31
CA GLN A 99 25.40 10.63 -6.12
C GLN A 99 24.09 10.01 -5.62
N PHE A 100 24.04 8.69 -5.63
CA PHE A 100 23.00 7.90 -4.96
C PHE A 100 23.41 7.62 -3.52
N ARG A 101 22.42 7.67 -2.62
CA ARG A 101 22.62 7.49 -1.17
C ARG A 101 21.54 6.60 -0.59
N PHE A 102 21.94 5.43 -0.10
CA PHE A 102 21.05 4.41 0.45
C PHE A 102 21.17 4.42 1.96
N GLN A 103 20.07 4.76 2.64
CA GLN A 103 19.99 4.69 4.10
C GLN A 103 19.47 3.32 4.52
N VAL A 104 20.23 2.58 5.33
CA VAL A 104 19.82 1.26 5.83
C VAL A 104 18.64 1.42 6.80
N LEU A 105 17.52 0.75 6.53
CA LEU A 105 16.31 0.81 7.36
C LEU A 105 16.43 -0.07 8.60
N ASN A 106 15.70 0.29 9.66
CA ASN A 106 15.52 -0.58 10.82
C ASN A 106 14.42 -1.64 10.55
N PRO A 107 14.74 -2.94 10.36
CA PRO A 107 13.72 -3.95 10.10
C PRO A 107 12.80 -4.20 11.32
N LEU A 108 13.24 -3.85 12.52
CA LEU A 108 12.45 -3.97 13.75
C LEU A 108 11.46 -2.81 13.95
N ALA A 109 11.66 -1.68 13.27
CA ALA A 109 10.75 -0.54 13.29
C ALA A 109 9.51 -0.80 12.43
N SER A 110 8.76 -1.86 12.73
CA SER A 110 7.47 -2.17 12.11
C SER A 110 6.35 -1.98 13.11
N TRP A 111 5.24 -1.37 12.68
CA TRP A 111 4.06 -1.20 13.52
C TRP A 111 3.51 -2.54 14.03
N HIS A 112 3.72 -3.65 13.31
CA HIS A 112 3.32 -4.98 13.75
C HIS A 112 4.02 -5.45 15.03
N ARG A 113 5.24 -4.94 15.31
CA ARG A 113 6.04 -5.32 16.48
C ARG A 113 5.83 -4.37 17.67
N ASN A 114 5.47 -3.12 17.39
CA ASN A 114 5.34 -2.06 18.39
C ASN A 114 3.88 -1.64 18.63
N ALA A 115 2.91 -2.47 18.23
CA ALA A 115 1.50 -2.16 18.38
C ALA A 115 1.00 -2.40 19.82
N PRO A 116 0.02 -1.61 20.29
CA PRO A 116 -0.77 -1.96 21.47
C PRO A 116 -1.36 -3.38 21.34
N SER A 117 -1.56 -4.05 22.48
CA SER A 117 -2.17 -5.38 22.51
C SER A 117 -3.68 -5.35 22.26
N GLY A 118 -4.22 -6.44 21.74
CA GLY A 118 -5.67 -6.62 21.58
C GLY A 118 -6.26 -5.73 20.49
N THR A 119 -7.45 -5.17 20.77
CA THR A 119 -8.25 -4.39 19.82
C THR A 119 -7.64 -3.03 19.49
N GLU A 120 -6.80 -2.47 20.35
CA GLU A 120 -6.19 -1.15 20.14
C GLU A 120 -4.91 -1.20 19.29
N LYS A 121 -4.54 -2.39 18.77
CA LYS A 121 -3.49 -2.55 17.77
C LYS A 121 -3.68 -1.64 16.55
N TYR A 122 -4.92 -1.35 16.19
CA TYR A 122 -5.33 -0.47 15.10
C TYR A 122 -5.91 0.86 15.60
N GLY A 123 -5.85 1.13 16.90
CA GLY A 123 -6.43 2.31 17.53
C GLY A 123 -5.74 3.62 17.17
N ALA A 124 -6.31 4.73 17.63
CA ALA A 124 -5.91 6.09 17.26
C ALA A 124 -4.44 6.41 17.58
N ASP A 125 -3.90 5.85 18.66
CA ASP A 125 -2.50 6.07 19.08
C ASP A 125 -1.53 5.02 18.49
N SER A 126 -2.03 4.09 17.67
CA SER A 126 -1.20 3.05 17.08
C SER A 126 -0.30 3.61 15.97
N HIS A 127 0.84 2.96 15.73
CA HIS A 127 1.66 3.28 14.56
C HIS A 127 0.91 3.02 13.24
N PHE A 128 -0.09 2.14 13.23
CA PHE A 128 -0.93 1.91 12.05
C PHE A 128 -1.77 3.13 11.71
N ALA A 129 -2.36 3.82 12.71
CA ALA A 129 -3.17 5.01 12.50
C ALA A 129 -2.40 6.22 11.92
N ARG A 130 -1.06 6.15 11.87
CA ARG A 130 -0.20 7.16 11.22
C ARG A 130 -0.06 6.95 9.71
N ILE A 131 -0.42 5.77 9.20
CA ILE A 131 -0.31 5.45 7.77
C ILE A 131 -1.49 6.11 7.07
N ASP A 132 -1.20 6.98 6.12
CA ASP A 132 -2.19 7.46 5.16
C ASP A 132 -1.98 6.75 3.82
N LYS A 133 -2.86 5.80 3.52
CA LYS A 133 -2.77 5.03 2.26
C LYS A 133 -3.16 5.89 1.05
N LEU A 134 -3.89 6.98 1.25
CA LEU A 134 -4.30 7.86 0.15
C LEU A 134 -3.12 8.67 -0.40
N GLU A 135 -2.06 8.85 0.39
CA GLU A 135 -0.79 9.42 -0.03
C GLU A 135 0.10 8.41 -0.80
N GLU A 136 -0.36 7.16 -0.99
CA GLU A 136 0.31 6.17 -1.84
C GLU A 136 -0.35 6.14 -3.23
N PRO A 137 0.34 6.62 -4.30
CA PRO A 137 -0.29 6.76 -5.62
C PRO A 137 -0.87 5.45 -6.17
N GLU A 138 -0.18 4.33 -5.94
CA GLU A 138 -0.63 3.00 -6.41
C GLU A 138 -1.91 2.53 -5.69
N PHE A 139 -2.07 2.87 -4.40
CA PHE A 139 -3.29 2.57 -3.65
C PHE A 139 -4.43 3.47 -4.15
N LEU A 140 -4.21 4.79 -4.16
CA LEU A 140 -5.23 5.76 -4.52
C LEU A 140 -5.79 5.49 -5.93
N GLN A 141 -4.91 5.29 -6.93
CA GLN A 141 -5.33 5.00 -8.30
C GLN A 141 -6.11 3.68 -8.42
N ALA A 142 -5.71 2.64 -7.69
CA ALA A 142 -6.46 1.39 -7.68
C ALA A 142 -7.83 1.58 -7.03
N TYR A 143 -7.90 2.33 -5.94
CA TYR A 143 -9.14 2.58 -5.21
C TYR A 143 -10.10 3.45 -6.02
N ASP A 144 -9.60 4.49 -6.69
CA ASP A 144 -10.35 5.31 -7.63
C ASP A 144 -11.00 4.48 -8.74
N ARG A 145 -10.23 3.58 -9.38
CA ARG A 145 -10.79 2.66 -10.38
C ARG A 145 -11.87 1.75 -9.79
N ALA A 146 -11.70 1.28 -8.55
CA ALA A 146 -12.70 0.46 -7.89
C ALA A 146 -14.00 1.27 -7.63
N LEU A 147 -13.87 2.53 -7.21
CA LEU A 147 -14.98 3.45 -7.01
C LEU A 147 -15.71 3.73 -8.33
N ASP A 148 -15.02 3.95 -9.46
CA ASP A 148 -15.65 4.17 -10.77
C ASP A 148 -16.64 3.05 -11.15
N HIS A 149 -16.34 1.81 -10.74
CA HIS A 149 -17.17 0.65 -11.04
C HIS A 149 -18.29 0.42 -10.00
N CYS A 150 -18.00 0.73 -8.73
CA CYS A 150 -18.81 0.27 -7.61
C CYS A 150 -19.69 1.34 -6.97
N LEU A 151 -19.45 2.63 -7.25
CA LEU A 151 -20.16 3.71 -6.58
C LEU A 151 -21.69 3.64 -6.80
N PRO A 152 -22.51 3.79 -5.75
CA PRO A 152 -23.96 3.91 -5.89
C PRO A 152 -24.37 5.21 -6.60
N LYS A 153 -25.10 5.11 -7.73
CA LYS A 153 -25.42 6.27 -8.59
C LYS A 153 -26.56 7.18 -8.11
N ARG A 154 -27.33 6.80 -7.09
CA ARG A 154 -28.60 7.48 -6.72
C ARG A 154 -28.81 7.64 -5.21
N GLY A 155 -27.73 7.72 -4.45
CA GLY A 155 -27.83 7.46 -3.01
C GLY A 155 -27.70 5.97 -2.71
N GLY A 156 -27.58 5.66 -1.43
CA GLY A 156 -27.45 4.28 -0.99
C GLY A 156 -26.83 4.13 0.39
N ARG A 157 -26.79 2.90 0.86
CA ARG A 157 -26.13 2.54 2.11
C ARG A 157 -24.75 1.98 1.81
N VAL A 158 -23.73 2.58 2.40
CA VAL A 158 -22.33 2.16 2.27
C VAL A 158 -21.83 1.62 3.59
N LEU A 159 -21.33 0.38 3.60
CA LEU A 159 -20.69 -0.25 4.76
C LEU A 159 -19.17 -0.22 4.59
N ASN A 160 -18.43 0.18 5.63
CA ASN A 160 -16.99 -0.01 5.71
C ASN A 160 -16.63 -0.88 6.92
N LEU A 161 -15.98 -2.02 6.67
CA LEU A 161 -15.55 -2.98 7.70
C LEU A 161 -14.05 -2.84 7.98
N GLY A 162 -13.73 -2.58 9.25
CA GLY A 162 -12.41 -2.12 9.68
C GLY A 162 -12.18 -0.67 9.27
N ILE A 163 -13.15 0.19 9.58
CA ILE A 163 -13.19 1.57 9.10
C ILE A 163 -12.02 2.42 9.62
N ASN A 164 -11.41 2.04 10.74
CA ASN A 164 -10.34 2.81 11.36
C ASN A 164 -10.71 4.29 11.57
N ARG A 165 -9.95 5.24 10.98
CA ARG A 165 -10.21 6.69 10.96
C ARG A 165 -11.20 7.15 9.89
N GLY A 166 -11.71 6.23 9.07
CA GLY A 166 -12.62 6.49 7.97
C GLY A 166 -11.98 7.13 6.75
N ASP A 167 -10.66 6.94 6.55
CA ASP A 167 -9.92 7.53 5.43
C ASP A 167 -10.47 7.04 4.08
N GLU A 168 -10.87 5.77 3.96
CA GLU A 168 -11.40 5.20 2.72
C GLU A 168 -12.72 5.86 2.25
N TRP A 169 -13.42 6.62 3.09
CA TRP A 169 -14.58 7.41 2.66
C TRP A 169 -14.20 8.72 2.00
N GLN A 170 -13.01 9.28 2.24
CA GLN A 170 -12.63 10.58 1.72
C GLN A 170 -12.70 10.65 0.18
N PRO A 171 -12.05 9.75 -0.59
CA PRO A 171 -12.13 9.82 -2.06
C PRO A 171 -13.56 9.66 -2.58
N LEU A 172 -14.34 8.82 -1.90
CA LEU A 172 -15.75 8.58 -2.24
C LEU A 172 -16.61 9.83 -2.01
N LEU A 173 -16.38 10.58 -0.95
CA LEU A 173 -17.11 11.82 -0.65
C LEU A 173 -16.70 12.96 -1.59
N GLU A 174 -15.42 13.03 -1.97
CA GLU A 174 -14.87 14.06 -2.86
C GLU A 174 -15.33 13.89 -4.32
N ARG A 175 -15.71 12.68 -4.72
CA ARG A 175 -16.18 12.36 -6.08
C ARG A 175 -17.63 12.76 -6.36
N GLU A 176 -18.42 13.02 -5.33
CA GLU A 176 -19.87 13.23 -5.45
C GLU A 176 -20.29 14.61 -4.97
N SER A 177 -21.39 15.11 -5.53
CA SER A 177 -21.92 16.40 -5.08
C SER A 177 -22.44 16.31 -3.64
N PRO A 178 -22.41 17.40 -2.86
CA PRO A 178 -22.99 17.43 -1.52
C PRO A 178 -24.44 16.92 -1.47
N ASP A 179 -25.23 17.22 -2.51
CA ASP A 179 -26.60 16.73 -2.66
C ASP A 179 -26.66 15.21 -2.82
N GLN A 180 -25.77 14.61 -3.62
CA GLN A 180 -25.69 13.16 -3.75
C GLN A 180 -25.29 12.53 -2.43
N VAL A 181 -24.21 13.02 -1.81
CA VAL A 181 -23.69 12.54 -0.52
C VAL A 181 -24.77 12.64 0.58
N SER A 182 -25.62 13.66 0.56
CA SER A 182 -26.71 13.81 1.54
C SER A 182 -27.73 12.67 1.51
N ARG A 183 -27.84 11.95 0.39
CA ARG A 183 -28.74 10.79 0.21
C ARG A 183 -28.10 9.47 0.65
N TRP A 184 -26.90 9.51 1.22
CA TRP A 184 -26.15 8.32 1.59
C TRP A 184 -26.28 8.06 3.09
N THR A 185 -26.30 6.79 3.46
CA THR A 185 -26.05 6.36 4.84
C THR A 185 -24.73 5.63 4.88
N LEU A 186 -23.80 6.11 5.69
CA LEU A 186 -22.42 5.62 5.77
C LEU A 186 -22.25 4.92 7.12
N VAL A 187 -22.01 3.61 7.09
CA VAL A 187 -21.92 2.76 8.28
C VAL A 187 -20.50 2.22 8.40
N GLY A 188 -19.84 2.54 9.51
CA GLY A 188 -18.50 2.08 9.84
C GLY A 188 -18.52 1.09 10.99
N VAL A 189 -17.79 -0.01 10.84
CA VAL A 189 -17.57 -1.00 11.91
C VAL A 189 -16.08 -1.18 12.13
N ASP A 190 -15.64 -1.11 13.38
CA ASP A 190 -14.27 -1.42 13.80
C ASP A 190 -14.30 -2.00 15.21
N HIS A 191 -13.34 -2.85 15.58
CA HIS A 191 -13.28 -3.37 16.95
C HIS A 191 -12.57 -2.42 17.92
N SER A 192 -11.85 -1.41 17.42
CA SER A 192 -11.12 -0.44 18.24
C SER A 192 -12.07 0.67 18.68
N ALA A 193 -12.17 0.87 19.99
CA ALA A 193 -13.01 1.93 20.52
C ALA A 193 -12.44 3.31 20.18
N THR A 194 -11.10 3.44 20.20
CA THR A 194 -10.44 4.71 19.89
C THR A 194 -10.52 5.07 18.40
N ALA A 195 -10.48 4.08 17.51
CA ALA A 195 -10.70 4.31 16.08
C ALA A 195 -12.14 4.81 15.81
N ILE A 196 -13.14 4.18 16.43
CA ILE A 196 -14.53 4.62 16.34
C ILE A 196 -14.74 6.02 16.93
N ALA A 197 -14.07 6.35 18.04
CA ALA A 197 -14.12 7.70 18.60
C ALA A 197 -13.54 8.75 17.62
N ALA A 198 -12.41 8.44 16.97
CA ALA A 198 -11.81 9.30 15.94
C ALA A 198 -12.75 9.52 14.74
N CYS A 199 -13.42 8.45 14.29
CA CYS A 199 -14.46 8.52 13.27
C CYS A 199 -15.63 9.45 13.67
N ARG A 200 -16.16 9.29 14.89
CA ARG A 200 -17.27 10.13 15.40
C ARG A 200 -16.88 11.60 15.49
N HIS A 201 -15.65 11.88 15.92
CA HIS A 201 -15.12 13.24 15.96
C HIS A 201 -14.99 13.85 14.55
N ARG A 202 -14.51 13.07 13.58
CA ARG A 202 -14.35 13.52 12.18
C ARG A 202 -15.68 13.67 11.45
N PHE A 203 -16.66 12.81 11.74
CA PHE A 203 -17.91 12.68 11.00
C PHE A 203 -19.11 12.77 11.96
N GLY A 204 -19.41 13.96 12.46
CA GLY A 204 -20.35 14.17 13.57
C GLY A 204 -21.84 14.31 13.22
N ASN A 205 -22.32 13.83 12.06
CA ASN A 205 -23.74 13.98 11.68
C ASN A 205 -24.48 12.64 11.53
N SER A 206 -25.81 12.70 11.55
CA SER A 206 -26.71 11.53 11.63
C SER A 206 -26.62 10.54 10.46
N ARG A 207 -26.00 10.92 9.33
CA ARG A 207 -25.83 10.02 8.18
C ARG A 207 -24.67 9.04 8.38
N PHE A 208 -23.78 9.33 9.31
CA PHE A 208 -22.66 8.49 9.69
C PHE A 208 -23.02 7.68 10.94
N GLN A 209 -22.94 6.35 10.82
CA GLN A 209 -23.23 5.42 11.89
C GLN A 209 -21.98 4.62 12.20
N PHE A 210 -21.62 4.51 13.47
CA PHE A 210 -20.35 3.90 13.88
C PHE A 210 -20.57 2.87 15.00
N HIS A 211 -20.12 1.64 14.73
CA HIS A 211 -20.24 0.51 15.64
C HIS A 211 -18.85 0.04 16.07
N CYS A 212 -18.59 0.08 17.38
CA CYS A 212 -17.44 -0.58 17.98
C CYS A 212 -17.79 -2.06 18.19
N HIS A 213 -17.39 -2.94 17.27
CA HIS A 213 -17.82 -4.34 17.26
C HIS A 213 -16.83 -5.25 16.52
N ASP A 214 -16.77 -6.52 16.93
CA ASP A 214 -16.03 -7.55 16.19
C ASP A 214 -16.80 -7.95 14.92
N ILE A 215 -16.17 -7.80 13.76
CA ILE A 215 -16.78 -8.18 12.48
C ILE A 215 -16.97 -9.69 12.32
N ASN A 216 -16.41 -10.53 13.18
CA ASN A 216 -16.77 -11.95 13.22
C ASN A 216 -18.24 -12.15 13.67
N ASP A 217 -18.85 -11.18 14.37
CA ASP A 217 -20.24 -11.23 14.85
C ASP A 217 -21.13 -10.11 14.28
N LEU A 218 -21.10 -9.90 12.96
CA LEU A 218 -21.99 -8.92 12.31
C LEU A 218 -23.50 -9.20 12.50
N ALA A 219 -23.89 -10.40 12.99
CA ALA A 219 -25.28 -10.74 13.26
C ALA A 219 -25.90 -9.79 14.28
N ALA A 220 -25.15 -9.55 15.36
CA ALA A 220 -25.62 -8.82 16.53
C ALA A 220 -25.94 -7.34 16.23
N LEU A 221 -25.46 -6.82 15.10
CA LEU A 221 -25.65 -5.42 14.71
C LEU A 221 -26.88 -5.16 13.85
N GLU A 222 -27.56 -6.20 13.33
CA GLU A 222 -28.78 -6.07 12.51
C GLU A 222 -28.67 -5.03 11.37
N LEU A 223 -27.50 -4.93 10.74
CA LEU A 223 -27.14 -3.82 9.84
C LEU A 223 -28.01 -3.70 8.57
N GLY A 224 -28.79 -4.71 8.23
CA GLY A 224 -29.56 -4.78 6.98
C GLY A 224 -28.66 -4.93 5.75
N ARG A 225 -29.11 -4.41 4.60
CA ARG A 225 -28.41 -4.51 3.31
C ARG A 225 -27.79 -3.18 2.85
N PHE A 226 -26.74 -3.30 2.06
CA PHE A 226 -25.90 -2.20 1.58
C PHE A 226 -25.74 -2.21 0.06
N ASP A 227 -25.69 -1.03 -0.54
CA ASP A 227 -25.44 -0.82 -1.97
C ASP A 227 -23.95 -0.91 -2.30
N LEU A 228 -23.09 -0.56 -1.34
CA LEU A 228 -21.65 -0.73 -1.42
C LEU A 228 -21.12 -1.26 -0.09
N ILE A 229 -20.28 -2.28 -0.14
CA ILE A 229 -19.51 -2.75 1.00
C ILE A 229 -18.02 -2.58 0.68
N VAL A 230 -17.28 -1.95 1.58
CA VAL A 230 -15.83 -1.72 1.49
C VAL A 230 -15.16 -2.44 2.66
N SER A 231 -14.04 -3.11 2.41
CA SER A 231 -13.18 -3.64 3.46
C SER A 231 -11.73 -3.69 2.99
N ILE A 232 -10.88 -2.82 3.51
CA ILE A 232 -9.49 -2.70 3.08
C ILE A 232 -8.55 -3.27 4.15
N GLY A 233 -7.97 -4.43 3.87
CA GLY A 233 -7.02 -5.11 4.75
C GLY A 233 -7.62 -5.81 5.98
N THR A 234 -8.92 -5.64 6.23
CA THR A 234 -9.61 -6.22 7.39
C THR A 234 -9.89 -7.71 7.23
N LEU A 235 -10.43 -8.12 6.07
CA LEU A 235 -10.75 -9.53 5.82
C LEU A 235 -9.51 -10.43 5.72
N HIS A 236 -8.33 -9.83 5.50
CA HIS A 236 -7.03 -10.50 5.46
C HIS A 236 -6.41 -10.68 6.87
N SER A 237 -7.04 -10.14 7.91
CA SER A 237 -6.48 -10.23 9.27
C SER A 237 -6.52 -11.68 9.79
N PRO A 238 -5.44 -12.19 10.43
CA PRO A 238 -5.39 -13.57 10.94
C PRO A 238 -6.44 -13.91 11.99
N SER A 239 -6.98 -12.92 12.70
CA SER A 239 -8.04 -13.10 13.72
C SER A 239 -9.44 -13.12 13.13
N ILE A 240 -9.57 -12.96 11.81
CA ILE A 240 -10.84 -12.77 11.12
C ILE A 240 -11.10 -13.99 10.24
N SER A 241 -12.32 -14.53 10.31
CA SER A 241 -12.76 -15.60 9.42
C SER A 241 -13.16 -15.03 8.05
N GLY A 242 -12.21 -14.44 7.33
CA GLY A 242 -12.43 -13.61 6.14
C GLY A 242 -13.33 -14.25 5.09
N HIS A 243 -13.11 -15.53 4.78
CA HIS A 243 -13.93 -16.29 3.83
C HIS A 243 -15.40 -16.36 4.28
N ARG A 244 -15.65 -16.74 5.54
CA ARG A 244 -17.00 -16.86 6.09
C ARG A 244 -17.70 -15.51 6.13
N ILE A 245 -16.98 -14.46 6.51
CA ILE A 245 -17.52 -13.10 6.53
C ILE A 245 -17.88 -12.66 5.11
N LEU A 246 -17.01 -12.87 4.11
CA LEU A 246 -17.33 -12.55 2.71
C LEU A 246 -18.63 -13.23 2.26
N GLU A 247 -18.75 -14.54 2.51
CA GLU A 247 -19.97 -15.28 2.14
C GLU A 247 -21.21 -14.67 2.79
N ARG A 248 -21.11 -14.33 4.08
CA ARG A 248 -22.18 -13.72 4.83
C ARG A 248 -22.55 -12.34 4.28
N LEU A 249 -21.55 -11.51 3.97
CA LEU A 249 -21.76 -10.19 3.37
C LEU A 249 -22.55 -10.32 2.06
N VAL A 250 -22.15 -11.24 1.18
CA VAL A 250 -22.83 -11.46 -0.10
C VAL A 250 -24.26 -11.99 0.08
N LYS A 251 -24.49 -12.91 1.01
CA LYS A 251 -25.81 -13.54 1.22
C LYS A 251 -26.78 -12.63 1.97
N GLU A 252 -26.32 -11.98 3.04
CA GLU A 252 -27.18 -11.34 4.04
C GLU A 252 -27.13 -9.82 3.98
N HIS A 253 -25.97 -9.21 3.69
CA HIS A 253 -25.76 -7.77 3.85
C HIS A 253 -25.58 -7.00 2.54
N LEU A 254 -25.41 -7.65 1.40
CA LEU A 254 -25.27 -6.97 0.12
C LEU A 254 -26.64 -6.88 -0.56
N HIS A 255 -26.97 -5.69 -1.05
CA HIS A 255 -28.17 -5.50 -1.86
C HIS A 255 -28.05 -6.29 -3.18
N PRO A 256 -29.14 -6.81 -3.78
CA PRO A 256 -29.05 -7.58 -5.02
C PRO A 256 -28.36 -6.88 -6.20
N LYS A 257 -28.37 -5.53 -6.21
CA LYS A 257 -27.66 -4.68 -7.19
C LYS A 257 -26.42 -3.99 -6.61
N GLY A 258 -26.00 -4.41 -5.43
CA GLY A 258 -24.89 -3.82 -4.70
C GLY A 258 -23.53 -4.23 -5.28
N ALA A 259 -22.51 -3.52 -4.82
CA ALA A 259 -21.12 -3.74 -5.16
C ALA A 259 -20.25 -3.95 -3.91
N LEU A 260 -19.08 -4.53 -4.12
CA LEU A 260 -18.12 -4.85 -3.07
C LEU A 260 -16.72 -4.38 -3.51
N ILE A 261 -15.97 -3.79 -2.58
CA ILE A 261 -14.53 -3.54 -2.71
C ILE A 261 -13.83 -4.20 -1.53
N VAL A 262 -12.92 -5.14 -1.80
CA VAL A 262 -12.08 -5.79 -0.81
C VAL A 262 -10.61 -5.55 -1.14
N GLY A 263 -9.88 -5.00 -0.19
CA GLY A 263 -8.45 -4.75 -0.31
C GLY A 263 -7.63 -5.77 0.47
N PHE A 264 -6.53 -6.23 -0.13
CA PHE A 264 -5.59 -7.14 0.48
C PHE A 264 -4.19 -6.51 0.49
N PRO A 265 -3.56 -6.31 1.66
CA PRO A 265 -2.23 -5.74 1.73
C PRO A 265 -1.21 -6.70 1.13
N ASN A 266 -0.50 -6.22 0.13
CA ASN A 266 0.68 -6.85 -0.47
C ASN A 266 1.94 -6.03 -0.15
N CYS A 267 2.03 -5.54 1.09
CA CYS A 267 3.13 -4.71 1.52
C CYS A 267 3.36 -4.82 3.03
N ARG A 268 4.51 -4.32 3.47
CA ARG A 268 4.84 -4.11 4.88
C ARG A 268 5.46 -2.73 5.06
N TYR A 269 5.15 -2.12 6.19
CA TYR A 269 5.78 -0.87 6.59
C TYR A 269 6.95 -1.13 7.53
N HIS A 270 8.12 -0.64 7.14
CA HIS A 270 9.35 -0.71 7.90
C HIS A 270 9.99 0.67 7.94
N ASP A 271 10.13 1.24 9.14
CA ASP A 271 10.85 2.49 9.36
C ASP A 271 10.33 3.66 8.49
N GLY A 272 9.01 3.68 8.28
CA GLY A 272 8.31 4.66 7.45
C GLY A 272 8.24 4.33 5.95
N GLU A 273 8.89 3.26 5.48
CA GLU A 273 8.84 2.84 4.07
C GLU A 273 7.80 1.74 3.83
N CYS A 274 7.02 1.88 2.76
CA CYS A 274 6.13 0.83 2.25
C CYS A 274 6.93 -0.10 1.33
N LYS A 275 7.10 -1.36 1.72
CA LYS A 275 7.85 -2.36 0.96
C LYS A 275 6.91 -3.37 0.33
N LEU A 276 7.14 -3.70 -0.93
CA LEU A 276 6.34 -4.69 -1.66
C LEU A 276 6.53 -6.10 -1.08
N GLY A 277 5.42 -6.83 -1.05
CA GLY A 277 5.38 -8.22 -0.64
C GLY A 277 5.14 -8.39 0.85
N THR A 278 4.55 -9.54 1.19
CA THR A 278 4.41 -9.97 2.58
C THR A 278 5.29 -11.18 2.83
N VAL A 279 6.00 -11.16 3.96
CA VAL A 279 6.80 -12.30 4.42
C VAL A 279 5.93 -13.13 5.37
N PRO A 280 5.56 -14.38 5.03
CA PRO A 280 4.85 -15.25 5.95
C PRO A 280 5.62 -15.48 7.25
N LYS A 281 4.91 -15.81 8.33
CA LYS A 281 5.54 -16.14 9.61
C LYS A 281 6.48 -17.34 9.40
N GLY A 282 7.77 -17.15 9.70
CA GLY A 282 8.80 -18.19 9.56
C GLY A 282 9.50 -18.22 8.20
N ALA A 283 9.10 -17.38 7.24
CA ALA A 283 9.82 -17.22 5.99
C ALA A 283 10.90 -16.13 6.10
N SER A 284 11.96 -16.27 5.31
CA SER A 284 13.01 -15.24 5.13
C SER A 284 12.75 -14.31 3.95
N GLU A 285 11.85 -14.70 3.04
CA GLU A 285 11.58 -14.01 1.78
C GLU A 285 10.07 -13.73 1.62
N PRO A 286 9.70 -12.67 0.88
CA PRO A 286 8.31 -12.44 0.51
C PRO A 286 7.76 -13.62 -0.27
N GLU A 287 6.54 -14.04 0.04
CA GLU A 287 5.90 -15.16 -0.67
C GLU A 287 4.45 -14.86 -0.99
N MET A 288 4.12 -14.95 -2.28
CA MET A 288 2.86 -14.46 -2.84
C MET A 288 1.74 -15.50 -2.84
N SER A 289 2.08 -16.79 -2.76
CA SER A 289 1.12 -17.89 -2.86
C SER A 289 -0.03 -17.80 -1.85
N PRO A 290 0.19 -17.44 -0.57
CA PRO A 290 -0.92 -17.30 0.39
C PRO A 290 -1.93 -16.22 -0.02
N LEU A 291 -1.42 -15.05 -0.41
CA LEU A 291 -2.23 -13.92 -0.85
C LEU A 291 -2.99 -14.26 -2.15
N LEU A 292 -2.31 -14.85 -3.13
CA LEU A 292 -2.92 -15.31 -4.37
C LEU A 292 -4.06 -16.29 -4.11
N LYS A 293 -3.82 -17.29 -3.27
CA LYS A 293 -4.83 -18.31 -2.92
C LYS A 293 -6.09 -17.68 -2.32
N GLU A 294 -5.92 -16.72 -1.42
CA GLU A 294 -7.03 -15.99 -0.80
C GLU A 294 -7.79 -15.15 -1.84
N VAL A 295 -7.09 -14.32 -2.62
CA VAL A 295 -7.72 -13.46 -3.63
C VAL A 295 -8.47 -14.29 -4.68
N PHE A 296 -7.91 -15.43 -5.09
CA PHE A 296 -8.58 -16.36 -6.01
C PHE A 296 -9.81 -17.02 -5.41
N PHE A 297 -9.82 -17.34 -4.10
CA PHE A 297 -11.03 -17.81 -3.42
C PHE A 297 -12.15 -16.78 -3.56
N TYR A 298 -11.88 -15.51 -3.24
CA TYR A 298 -12.88 -14.43 -3.24
C TYR A 298 -13.41 -14.21 -4.65
N ARG A 299 -12.50 -14.16 -5.64
CA ARG A 299 -12.87 -14.04 -7.05
C ARG A 299 -13.79 -15.17 -7.49
N ARG A 300 -13.41 -16.42 -7.25
CA ARG A 300 -14.21 -17.59 -7.65
C ARG A 300 -15.57 -17.59 -6.99
N TYR A 301 -15.62 -17.31 -5.69
CA TYR A 301 -16.87 -17.24 -4.94
C TYR A 301 -17.81 -16.18 -5.52
N LEU A 302 -17.32 -14.96 -5.75
CA LEU A 302 -18.12 -13.88 -6.33
C LEU A 302 -18.60 -14.21 -7.75
N GLN A 303 -17.76 -14.82 -8.59
CA GLN A 303 -18.16 -15.26 -9.93
C GLN A 303 -19.27 -16.31 -9.90
N GLN A 304 -19.22 -17.27 -8.97
CA GLN A 304 -20.31 -18.26 -8.76
C GLN A 304 -21.64 -17.57 -8.39
N HIS A 305 -21.56 -16.41 -7.74
CA HIS A 305 -22.71 -15.57 -7.40
C HIS A 305 -23.01 -14.47 -8.44
N ARG A 306 -22.55 -14.64 -9.68
CA ARG A 306 -22.81 -13.81 -10.87
C ARG A 306 -22.31 -12.37 -10.77
N PHE A 307 -21.23 -12.14 -10.05
CA PHE A 307 -20.55 -10.86 -10.06
C PHE A 307 -19.62 -10.73 -11.26
N GLN A 308 -19.54 -9.54 -11.83
CA GLN A 308 -18.41 -9.11 -12.64
C GLN A 308 -17.30 -8.70 -11.67
N VAL A 309 -16.13 -9.35 -11.76
CA VAL A 309 -15.05 -9.21 -10.78
C VAL A 309 -13.76 -8.74 -11.45
N HIS A 310 -13.20 -7.66 -10.90
CA HIS A 310 -11.92 -7.09 -11.30
C HIS A 310 -10.94 -7.13 -10.13
N ILE A 311 -9.65 -7.21 -10.45
CA ILE A 311 -8.55 -7.16 -9.48
C ILE A 311 -7.51 -6.19 -10.03
N SER A 312 -7.04 -5.24 -9.21
CA SER A 312 -6.00 -4.29 -9.60
C SER A 312 -5.14 -3.88 -8.41
N GLY A 313 -4.05 -3.14 -8.67
CA GLY A 313 -3.17 -2.57 -7.64
C GLY A 313 -1.87 -3.35 -7.44
N LYS A 314 -0.94 -2.72 -6.71
CA LYS A 314 0.44 -3.22 -6.51
C LYS A 314 0.73 -3.56 -5.05
N TYR A 315 0.80 -2.54 -4.19
CA TYR A 315 1.04 -2.68 -2.75
C TYR A 315 -0.23 -3.10 -1.99
N TYR A 316 -1.39 -2.80 -2.54
CA TYR A 316 -2.67 -3.36 -2.15
C TYR A 316 -3.32 -3.94 -3.38
N TRP A 317 -3.76 -5.18 -3.30
CA TRP A 317 -4.61 -5.77 -4.34
C TRP A 317 -6.05 -5.46 -3.98
N LEU A 318 -6.73 -4.72 -4.85
CA LEU A 318 -8.13 -4.41 -4.70
C LEU A 318 -8.93 -5.32 -5.62
N LEU A 319 -9.70 -6.21 -5.00
CA LEU A 319 -10.77 -6.93 -5.67
C LEU A 319 -12.02 -6.07 -5.58
N TYR A 320 -12.63 -5.73 -6.70
CA TYR A 320 -13.89 -5.03 -6.72
C TYR A 320 -14.87 -5.71 -7.68
N ALA A 321 -16.12 -5.76 -7.26
CA ALA A 321 -17.12 -6.61 -7.86
C ALA A 321 -18.49 -5.96 -7.82
N ARG A 322 -19.24 -6.10 -8.91
CA ARG A 322 -20.62 -5.63 -9.01
C ARG A 322 -21.49 -6.75 -9.60
N ARG A 323 -22.72 -6.87 -9.11
CA ARG A 323 -23.69 -7.75 -9.76
C ARG A 323 -24.15 -7.15 -11.09
N GLY A 324 -24.05 -7.97 -12.14
CA GLY A 324 -24.53 -7.64 -13.48
C GLY A 324 -26.05 -7.47 -13.53
#